data_AF-T1PGP4-F1
#
_entry.id   AF-T1PGP4-F1
#
_cell.length_a   1.000
_cell.length_b   1.000
_cell.length_c   1.000
_cell.angle_alpha   90.00
_cell.angle_beta   90.00
_cell.angle_gamma   90.00
#
_symmetry.space_group_name_H-M   'P 1'
#
loop_
_entity.id
_entity.type
_entity.pdbx_description
1 polymer ?
#
loop_
_entity_poly.entity_id
_entity_poly.type
_entity_poly.pdbx_seq_one_letter_code
_entity_poly.pdbx_strand_id
1 'polypeptide(L)'
;MNKLCRQVSIESPGPQVRNCVFNFFVPIEDTPPTGARIKIVCAGACYRRRDRSASITSMSSVSSDLSDYCPSQTSPAHAGIREGSFFPGFEVAGVIESLGSAINDSNNCGLRIGQRVIVYPFDEAPAGYAELLVVPDLKYIVPIPDSLPICVAAMLPTGALLAMNAVFKAEEVVREMLKKRAPEDADKKCKLLIVGTGGLALWAVRIASHHYATTGADKHIDITVASLRDEGFRLATEIENVSIVQWNECLYEPQLIERTKDVCGGTVDVVIDFGTTSRSLHRSMHCLNKGGVVLISDEVAEKLMPKFSRLSVEYQQEIIAINNGSVEQLKELVHMVADKKIEPPPHSVFPCEQAAEVIQKLCSSEIPGRAILRFHDIE
;
A
#
# COMPACT_ATOMS: atom_id res chain seq x y z
N MET A 1 -37.54 -1.69 -13.28
CA MET A 1 -36.58 -2.81 -13.23
C MET A 1 -35.26 -2.19 -12.80
N ASN A 2 -34.74 -2.52 -11.62
CA ASN A 2 -33.47 -1.94 -11.18
C ASN A 2 -32.37 -2.44 -12.13
N LYS A 3 -31.55 -1.52 -12.64
CA LYS A 3 -30.38 -1.91 -13.43
C LYS A 3 -29.42 -2.66 -12.51
N LEU A 4 -28.76 -3.69 -13.03
CA LEU A 4 -27.77 -4.47 -12.31
C LEU A 4 -26.38 -4.19 -12.91
N CYS A 5 -25.35 -4.26 -12.09
CA CYS A 5 -23.96 -4.22 -12.53
C CYS A 5 -23.19 -5.42 -11.96
N ARG A 6 -22.11 -5.82 -12.64
CA ARG A 6 -21.26 -6.93 -12.22
C ARG A 6 -20.35 -6.49 -11.08
N GLN A 7 -20.21 -7.37 -10.10
CA GLN A 7 -19.27 -7.25 -8.99
C GLN A 7 -18.53 -8.57 -8.77
N VAL A 8 -17.25 -8.48 -8.46
CA VAL A 8 -16.41 -9.58 -7.98
C VAL A 8 -16.25 -9.42 -6.47
N SER A 9 -16.69 -10.43 -5.72
CA SER A 9 -16.43 -10.56 -4.28
C SER A 9 -15.29 -11.54 -4.06
N ILE A 10 -14.44 -11.25 -3.08
CA ILE A 10 -13.39 -12.17 -2.64
C ILE A 10 -13.58 -12.44 -1.15
N GLU A 11 -13.80 -13.70 -0.84
CA GLU A 11 -14.13 -14.17 0.49
C GLU A 11 -13.01 -15.05 1.06
N SER A 12 -13.04 -15.24 2.37
CA SER A 12 -12.10 -16.13 3.04
C SER A 12 -12.46 -17.59 2.74
N PRO A 13 -11.47 -18.49 2.52
CA PRO A 13 -11.74 -19.90 2.30
C PRO A 13 -12.44 -20.51 3.53
N GLY A 14 -13.58 -21.17 3.30
CA GLY A 14 -14.31 -21.89 4.32
C GLY A 14 -13.97 -23.38 4.36
N PRO A 15 -14.36 -24.12 5.40
CA PRO A 15 -14.11 -25.57 5.51
C PRO A 15 -14.73 -26.39 4.36
N GLN A 16 -15.72 -25.84 3.65
CA GLN A 16 -16.43 -26.49 2.53
C GLN A 16 -16.18 -25.79 1.19
N VAL A 17 -15.71 -24.54 1.19
CA VAL A 17 -15.65 -23.68 0.00
C VAL A 17 -14.20 -23.41 -0.35
N ARG A 18 -13.73 -24.03 -1.44
CA ARG A 18 -12.37 -23.81 -1.98
C ARG A 18 -12.29 -22.60 -2.92
N ASN A 19 -13.38 -22.28 -3.62
CA ASN A 19 -13.46 -21.12 -4.50
C ASN A 19 -13.76 -19.87 -3.68
N CYS A 20 -12.81 -18.94 -3.63
CA CYS A 20 -12.88 -17.74 -2.82
C CYS A 20 -13.29 -16.49 -3.62
N VAL A 21 -13.52 -16.64 -4.93
CA VAL A 21 -13.83 -15.53 -5.83
C VAL A 21 -15.19 -15.78 -6.47
N PHE A 22 -16.11 -14.85 -6.29
CA PHE A 22 -17.49 -14.96 -6.72
C PHE A 22 -17.86 -13.78 -7.63
N ASN A 23 -18.58 -14.07 -8.70
CA ASN A 23 -19.14 -13.06 -9.59
C ASN A 23 -20.64 -12.92 -9.30
N PHE A 24 -21.08 -11.70 -9.03
CA PHE A 24 -22.48 -11.38 -8.76
C PHE A 24 -22.95 -10.25 -9.66
N PHE A 25 -24.27 -10.15 -9.77
CA PHE A 25 -24.93 -8.95 -10.26
C PHE A 25 -25.59 -8.25 -9.08
N VAL A 26 -25.20 -7.01 -8.82
CA VAL A 26 -25.73 -6.19 -7.73
C VAL A 26 -26.57 -5.04 -8.27
N PRO A 27 -27.59 -4.57 -7.55
CA PRO A 27 -28.34 -3.38 -7.94
C PRO A 27 -27.42 -2.17 -8.07
N ILE A 28 -27.61 -1.40 -9.14
CA ILE A 28 -26.92 -0.12 -9.29
C ILE A 28 -27.49 0.87 -8.28
N GLU A 29 -26.65 1.34 -7.37
CA GLU A 29 -27.00 2.36 -6.40
C GLU A 29 -27.25 3.73 -7.06
N ASP A 30 -28.19 4.48 -6.48
CA ASP A 30 -28.46 5.86 -6.89
C ASP A 30 -27.26 6.75 -6.60
N THR A 31 -27.05 7.76 -7.46
CA THR A 31 -25.97 8.72 -7.24
C THR A 31 -26.32 9.61 -6.05
N PRO A 32 -25.46 9.68 -5.00
CA PRO A 32 -25.69 10.54 -3.85
C PRO A 32 -25.83 12.00 -4.28
N PRO A 33 -26.69 12.82 -3.64
CA PRO A 33 -26.94 14.19 -4.08
C PRO A 33 -25.69 15.07 -4.22
N THR A 34 -24.70 14.88 -3.34
CA THR A 34 -23.42 15.61 -3.31
C THR A 34 -22.25 14.81 -3.88
N GLY A 35 -22.52 13.61 -4.37
CA GLY A 35 -21.52 12.64 -4.77
C GLY A 35 -21.44 12.44 -6.28
N ALA A 36 -20.81 11.33 -6.66
CA ALA A 36 -20.75 10.87 -8.04
C ALA A 36 -20.85 9.36 -8.11
N ARG A 37 -21.24 8.84 -9.28
CA ARG A 37 -21.06 7.43 -9.61
C ARG A 37 -19.95 7.32 -10.64
N ILE A 38 -18.98 6.47 -10.35
CA ILE A 38 -17.80 6.25 -11.16
C ILE A 38 -17.99 4.94 -11.92
N LYS A 39 -17.81 4.99 -13.23
CA LYS A 39 -17.66 3.79 -14.05
C LYS A 39 -16.22 3.32 -13.93
N ILE A 40 -16.03 2.22 -13.21
CA ILE A 40 -14.72 1.68 -12.88
C ILE A 40 -14.09 1.10 -14.13
N VAL A 41 -12.91 1.58 -14.50
CA VAL A 41 -12.16 1.06 -15.66
C VAL A 41 -11.12 0.06 -15.18
N CYS A 42 -10.39 0.42 -14.14
CA CYS A 42 -9.34 -0.40 -13.54
C CYS A 42 -9.46 -0.37 -12.01
N ALA A 43 -9.23 -1.52 -11.39
CA ALA A 43 -9.14 -1.66 -9.95
C ALA A 43 -7.84 -2.40 -9.57
N GLY A 44 -7.00 -1.76 -8.76
CA GLY A 44 -5.75 -2.35 -8.29
C GLY A 44 -5.96 -3.38 -7.18
N ALA A 45 -5.19 -4.46 -7.22
CA ALA A 45 -5.11 -5.42 -6.13
C ALA A 45 -4.19 -4.89 -5.02
N CYS A 46 -4.78 -4.27 -4.01
CA CYS A 46 -4.07 -3.86 -2.81
C CYS A 46 -4.42 -4.77 -1.63
N TYR A 47 -3.40 -5.17 -0.88
CA TYR A 47 -3.59 -5.88 0.38
C TYR A 47 -4.06 -4.88 1.44
N ARG A 48 -5.22 -5.14 2.06
CA ARG A 48 -5.75 -4.36 3.18
C ARG A 48 -6.36 -5.31 4.19
N ARG A 49 -5.92 -5.24 5.45
CA ARG A 49 -6.58 -5.98 6.52
C ARG A 49 -7.84 -5.20 6.90
N ARG A 50 -9.02 -5.76 6.63
CA ARG A 50 -10.24 -5.21 7.21
C ARG A 50 -10.25 -5.56 8.70
N ASP A 51 -10.25 -4.54 9.55
CA ASP A 51 -10.81 -4.71 10.88
C ASP A 51 -12.29 -5.06 10.73
N ARG A 52 -12.74 -6.05 11.49
CA ARG A 52 -14.11 -6.57 11.39
C ARG A 52 -15.12 -5.48 11.77
N SER A 53 -15.75 -4.87 10.76
CA SER A 53 -17.02 -4.15 10.93
C SER A 53 -17.66 -3.82 9.58
N ALA A 54 -18.21 -4.85 8.91
CA ALA A 54 -19.37 -4.75 8.01
C ALA A 54 -19.75 -6.15 7.51
N SER A 55 -20.26 -6.98 8.42
CA SER A 55 -20.96 -8.21 8.03
C SER A 55 -22.36 -7.81 7.56
N ILE A 56 -22.57 -7.73 6.25
CA ILE A 56 -23.91 -7.83 5.67
C ILE A 56 -24.25 -9.31 5.53
N THR A 57 -25.21 -9.74 6.35
CA THR A 57 -26.04 -10.95 6.20
C THR A 57 -25.32 -12.26 5.86
N SER A 58 -24.87 -12.98 6.89
CA SER A 58 -24.83 -14.45 6.87
C SER A 58 -24.95 -14.98 8.31
N MET A 59 -26.12 -15.54 8.63
CA MET A 59 -26.35 -16.27 9.87
C MET A 59 -25.65 -17.64 9.80
N SER A 60 -24.33 -17.68 9.98
CA SER A 60 -23.62 -18.90 10.37
C SER A 60 -22.12 -18.63 10.55
N SER A 61 -21.69 -18.25 11.75
CA SER A 61 -20.46 -18.75 12.39
C SER A 61 -20.22 -18.07 13.73
N VAL A 62 -20.96 -18.51 14.74
CA VAL A 62 -20.44 -18.51 16.12
C VAL A 62 -19.49 -19.70 16.23
N SER A 63 -18.19 -19.46 16.07
CA SER A 63 -17.19 -20.45 16.47
C SER A 63 -15.84 -19.80 16.83
N SER A 64 -15.63 -19.73 18.14
CA SER A 64 -14.38 -19.78 18.92
C SER A 64 -13.39 -18.61 18.87
N ASP A 65 -13.58 -17.70 19.83
CA ASP A 65 -12.65 -16.67 20.35
C ASP A 65 -11.45 -17.24 21.13
N LEU A 66 -10.75 -18.27 20.64
CA LEU A 66 -9.68 -18.90 21.45
C LEU A 66 -8.40 -19.32 20.71
N SER A 67 -8.07 -18.71 19.55
CA SER A 67 -6.85 -19.06 18.78
C SER A 67 -5.81 -17.94 18.61
N ASP A 68 -5.88 -16.89 19.44
CA ASP A 68 -5.02 -15.69 19.37
C ASP A 68 -3.56 -15.87 19.85
N TYR A 69 -3.06 -17.11 19.95
CA TYR A 69 -1.75 -17.42 20.53
C TYR A 69 -0.85 -18.25 19.59
N CYS A 70 -0.66 -17.82 18.34
CA CYS A 70 0.41 -18.35 17.47
C CYS A 70 0.90 -17.29 16.45
N PRO A 71 2.22 -17.09 16.29
CA PRO A 71 2.80 -16.11 15.36
C PRO A 71 2.88 -16.67 13.94
N SER A 72 1.74 -17.07 13.37
CA SER A 72 1.60 -17.42 11.95
C SER A 72 0.13 -17.78 11.67
N GLN A 73 -0.73 -16.79 11.47
CA GLN A 73 -2.05 -17.08 10.90
C GLN A 73 -1.97 -16.98 9.37
N THR A 74 -1.27 -17.94 8.79
CA THR A 74 -1.78 -18.62 7.59
C THR A 74 -3.01 -19.41 8.02
N SER A 75 -4.08 -19.42 7.21
CA SER A 75 -5.21 -20.32 7.46
C SER A 75 -4.66 -21.74 7.69
N PRO A 76 -5.05 -22.46 8.77
CA PRO A 76 -4.42 -23.72 9.18
C PRO A 76 -4.51 -24.84 8.14
N ALA A 77 -5.25 -24.63 7.05
CA ALA A 77 -5.27 -25.53 5.90
C ALA A 77 -4.00 -25.47 5.04
N HIS A 78 -3.29 -24.33 4.94
CA HIS A 78 -2.18 -24.17 3.99
C HIS A 78 -1.08 -23.20 4.47
N ALA A 79 0.07 -23.74 4.92
CA ALA A 79 1.27 -22.93 5.14
C ALA A 79 1.78 -22.35 3.80
N GLY A 80 2.07 -21.04 3.76
CA GLY A 80 2.64 -20.36 2.59
C GLY A 80 1.65 -19.69 1.64
N ILE A 81 0.34 -19.75 1.89
CA ILE A 81 -0.70 -19.10 1.07
C ILE A 81 -1.24 -17.87 1.81
N ARG A 82 -1.23 -16.70 1.16
CA ARG A 82 -1.87 -15.48 1.69
C ARG A 82 -3.39 -15.57 1.56
N GLU A 83 -4.10 -14.85 2.43
CA GLU A 83 -5.57 -14.84 2.40
C GLU A 83 -6.10 -13.84 1.36
N GLY A 84 -6.88 -14.35 0.39
CA GLY A 84 -7.34 -13.60 -0.77
C GLY A 84 -8.35 -12.49 -0.46
N SER A 85 -9.15 -12.64 0.61
CA SER A 85 -10.14 -11.63 1.03
C SER A 85 -9.52 -10.30 1.47
N PHE A 86 -8.21 -10.29 1.70
CA PHE A 86 -7.43 -9.08 1.94
C PHE A 86 -7.11 -8.29 0.67
N PHE A 87 -7.62 -8.68 -0.50
CA PHE A 87 -7.53 -7.87 -1.74
C PHE A 87 -8.91 -7.33 -2.16
N PRO A 88 -9.53 -6.38 -1.42
CA PRO A 88 -10.89 -5.92 -1.69
C PRO A 88 -11.05 -4.96 -2.89
N GLY A 89 -9.95 -4.52 -3.51
CA GLY A 89 -9.99 -3.67 -4.71
C GLY A 89 -10.24 -2.18 -4.46
N PHE A 90 -9.74 -1.60 -3.36
CA PHE A 90 -9.96 -0.18 -3.02
C PHE A 90 -9.18 0.84 -3.88
N GLU A 91 -8.47 0.36 -4.88
CA GLU A 91 -7.64 1.16 -5.78
C GLU A 91 -8.36 1.42 -7.09
N VAL A 92 -9.30 2.36 -7.11
CA VAL A 92 -10.24 2.53 -8.23
C VAL A 92 -9.83 3.69 -9.13
N ALA A 93 -9.73 3.42 -10.43
CA ALA A 93 -9.64 4.40 -11.51
C ALA A 93 -10.76 4.20 -12.53
N GLY A 94 -11.36 5.29 -12.99
CA GLY A 94 -12.51 5.23 -13.87
C GLY A 94 -12.87 6.56 -14.50
N VAL A 95 -14.11 6.65 -14.98
CA VAL A 95 -14.69 7.89 -15.49
C VAL A 95 -15.95 8.24 -14.71
N ILE A 96 -16.22 9.54 -14.54
CA ILE A 96 -17.45 10.01 -13.90
C ILE A 96 -18.63 9.64 -14.81
N GLU A 97 -19.50 8.74 -14.35
CA GLU A 97 -20.71 8.34 -15.09
C GLU A 97 -21.85 9.33 -14.84
N SER A 98 -22.03 9.73 -13.58
CA SER A 98 -23.05 10.70 -13.18
C SER A 98 -22.61 11.50 -11.97
N LEU A 99 -23.14 12.72 -11.87
CA LEU A 99 -23.02 13.60 -10.71
C LEU A 99 -24.35 13.64 -9.96
N GLY A 100 -24.28 13.87 -8.64
CA GLY A 100 -25.44 13.99 -7.79
C GLY A 100 -26.36 15.14 -8.16
N SER A 101 -27.64 15.03 -7.76
CA SER A 101 -28.67 16.03 -8.09
C SER A 101 -28.43 17.42 -7.48
N ALA A 102 -27.60 17.54 -6.44
CA ALA A 102 -27.23 18.81 -5.84
C ALA A 102 -25.96 19.43 -6.48
N ILE A 103 -25.30 18.73 -7.41
CA ILE A 103 -24.12 19.21 -8.12
C ILE A 103 -24.54 20.04 -9.35
N ASN A 104 -23.97 21.23 -9.47
CA ASN A 104 -24.16 22.19 -10.55
C ASN A 104 -22.83 22.89 -10.87
N ASP A 105 -22.82 23.76 -11.88
CA ASP A 105 -21.60 24.41 -12.37
C ASP A 105 -20.84 25.24 -11.32
N SER A 106 -21.51 25.70 -10.25
CA SER A 106 -20.88 26.48 -9.18
C SER A 106 -20.20 25.65 -8.10
N ASN A 107 -20.55 24.36 -7.96
CA ASN A 107 -20.07 23.49 -6.88
C ASN A 107 -19.51 22.14 -7.36
N ASN A 108 -19.32 21.94 -8.67
CA ASN A 108 -18.79 20.71 -9.24
C ASN A 108 -17.28 20.51 -9.02
N CYS A 109 -16.58 21.45 -8.37
CA CYS A 109 -15.12 21.41 -8.16
C CYS A 109 -14.32 21.21 -9.47
N GLY A 110 -14.85 21.67 -10.61
CA GLY A 110 -14.24 21.47 -11.93
C GLY A 110 -14.41 20.05 -12.51
N LEU A 111 -15.18 19.20 -11.83
CA LEU A 111 -15.48 17.84 -12.27
C LEU A 111 -16.66 17.82 -13.25
N ARG A 112 -16.57 16.94 -14.25
CA ARG A 112 -17.62 16.75 -15.27
C ARG A 112 -17.82 15.29 -15.63
N ILE A 113 -19.03 14.96 -16.07
CA ILE A 113 -19.35 13.63 -16.61
C ILE A 113 -18.38 13.28 -17.76
N GLY A 114 -17.89 12.05 -17.78
CA GLY A 114 -16.89 11.55 -18.71
C GLY A 114 -15.44 11.82 -18.32
N GLN A 115 -15.18 12.62 -17.27
CA GLN A 115 -13.82 12.91 -16.84
C GLN A 115 -13.16 11.70 -16.18
N ARG A 116 -11.88 11.48 -16.52
CA ARG A 116 -11.03 10.43 -15.94
C ARG A 116 -10.64 10.81 -14.51
N VAL A 117 -10.83 9.88 -13.59
CA VAL A 117 -10.63 10.11 -12.15
C VAL A 117 -10.09 8.86 -11.45
N ILE A 118 -9.49 9.08 -10.28
CA ILE A 118 -9.23 8.07 -9.26
C ILE A 118 -9.99 8.43 -7.98
N VAL A 119 -10.27 7.42 -7.17
CA VAL A 119 -11.01 7.60 -5.91
C VAL A 119 -10.04 7.51 -4.74
N TYR A 120 -9.95 8.59 -3.98
CA TYR A 120 -9.23 8.64 -2.72
C TYR A 120 -9.96 7.77 -1.68
N PRO A 121 -9.25 6.94 -0.88
CA PRO A 121 -9.89 6.05 0.07
C PRO A 121 -10.69 6.80 1.14
N PHE A 122 -11.90 6.34 1.42
CA PHE A 122 -12.76 6.88 2.46
C PHE A 122 -13.36 5.76 3.31
N ASP A 123 -13.86 6.13 4.50
CA ASP A 123 -14.50 5.18 5.41
C ASP A 123 -15.75 4.59 4.77
N GLU A 124 -15.97 3.29 4.98
CA GLU A 124 -17.12 2.56 4.41
C GLU A 124 -17.13 2.48 2.87
N ALA A 125 -16.01 2.80 2.19
CA ALA A 125 -15.91 2.59 0.75
C ALA A 125 -16.26 1.13 0.40
N PRO A 126 -17.15 0.88 -0.57
CA PRO A 126 -17.48 -0.47 -0.99
C PRO A 126 -16.30 -1.10 -1.74
N ALA A 127 -16.34 -2.43 -1.90
CA ALA A 127 -15.30 -3.14 -2.65
C ALA A 127 -15.25 -2.61 -4.10
N GLY A 128 -14.06 -2.22 -4.57
CA GLY A 128 -13.91 -1.58 -5.88
C GLY A 128 -13.80 -2.54 -7.05
N TYR A 129 -13.93 -3.85 -6.82
CA TYR A 129 -14.06 -4.83 -7.90
C TYR A 129 -15.50 -4.92 -8.42
N ALA A 130 -16.00 -3.81 -8.94
CA ALA A 130 -17.33 -3.70 -9.54
C ALA A 130 -17.24 -2.93 -10.86
N GLU A 131 -18.31 -2.95 -11.66
CA GLU A 131 -18.41 -2.09 -12.84
C GLU A 131 -18.66 -0.62 -12.49
N LEU A 132 -19.31 -0.36 -11.35
CA LEU A 132 -19.68 0.97 -10.87
C LEU A 132 -19.34 1.12 -9.38
N LEU A 133 -18.91 2.32 -8.99
CA LEU A 133 -18.65 2.71 -7.61
C LEU A 133 -19.40 4.00 -7.30
N VAL A 134 -20.16 4.02 -6.21
CA VAL A 134 -20.73 5.24 -5.66
C VAL A 134 -19.74 5.90 -4.71
N VAL A 135 -19.50 7.20 -4.92
CA VAL A 135 -18.67 8.05 -4.08
C VAL A 135 -19.56 9.10 -3.44
N PRO A 136 -19.61 9.22 -2.09
CA PRO A 136 -20.59 10.06 -1.40
C PRO A 136 -20.36 11.56 -1.56
N ASP A 137 -19.12 11.98 -1.84
CA ASP A 137 -18.71 13.38 -1.88
C ASP A 137 -17.59 13.58 -2.91
N LEU A 138 -17.65 14.69 -3.67
CA LEU A 138 -16.65 15.04 -4.67
C LEU A 138 -15.23 15.22 -4.11
N LYS A 139 -15.08 15.49 -2.80
CA LYS A 139 -13.76 15.62 -2.16
C LYS A 139 -12.90 14.36 -2.24
N TYR A 140 -13.51 13.19 -2.45
CA TYR A 140 -12.82 11.92 -2.60
C TYR A 140 -12.47 11.60 -4.06
N ILE A 141 -12.74 12.51 -4.99
CA ILE A 141 -12.52 12.29 -6.42
C ILE A 141 -11.33 13.15 -6.85
N VAL A 142 -10.29 12.50 -7.37
CA VAL A 142 -9.11 13.17 -7.89
C VAL A 142 -9.08 13.02 -9.41
N PRO A 143 -9.12 14.13 -10.18
CA PRO A 143 -9.01 14.06 -11.62
C PRO A 143 -7.61 13.62 -12.05
N ILE A 144 -7.54 12.84 -13.13
CA ILE A 144 -6.27 12.43 -13.73
C ILE A 144 -6.13 13.00 -15.15
N PRO A 145 -4.91 13.41 -15.56
CA PRO A 145 -4.68 13.94 -16.90
C PRO A 145 -4.67 12.82 -17.95
N ASP A 146 -4.97 13.17 -19.20
CA ASP A 146 -4.97 12.24 -20.34
C ASP A 146 -3.61 11.57 -20.60
N SER A 147 -2.52 12.23 -20.19
CA SER A 147 -1.16 11.69 -20.27
C SER A 147 -0.89 10.52 -19.34
N LEU A 148 -1.69 10.34 -18.28
CA LEU A 148 -1.52 9.26 -17.30
C LEU A 148 -2.41 8.06 -17.68
N PRO A 149 -1.86 6.88 -17.99
CA PRO A 149 -2.65 5.69 -18.24
C PRO A 149 -3.54 5.31 -17.04
N ILE A 150 -4.81 5.04 -17.29
CA ILE A 150 -5.81 4.81 -16.22
C ILE A 150 -5.48 3.60 -15.34
N CYS A 151 -4.85 2.57 -15.91
CA CYS A 151 -4.37 1.41 -15.17
C CYS A 151 -3.25 1.77 -14.18
N VAL A 152 -2.35 2.68 -14.57
CA VAL A 152 -1.29 3.19 -13.67
C VAL A 152 -1.88 4.05 -12.58
N ALA A 153 -2.84 4.91 -12.94
CA ALA A 153 -3.54 5.77 -11.99
C ALA A 153 -4.25 4.97 -10.88
N ALA A 154 -4.80 3.78 -11.21
CA ALA A 154 -5.45 2.91 -10.23
C ALA A 154 -4.53 2.55 -9.05
N MET A 155 -3.22 2.47 -9.23
CA MET A 155 -2.27 2.09 -8.18
C MET A 155 -1.91 3.22 -7.21
N LEU A 156 -2.38 4.44 -7.46
CA LEU A 156 -1.96 5.63 -6.70
C LEU A 156 -2.68 5.83 -5.36
N PRO A 157 -4.02 5.67 -5.24
CA PRO A 157 -4.77 6.11 -4.06
C PRO A 157 -4.44 5.40 -2.74
N THR A 158 -3.90 4.17 -2.79
CA THR A 158 -3.52 3.43 -1.57
C THR A 158 -2.02 3.18 -1.53
N GLY A 159 -1.49 2.33 -2.41
CA GLY A 159 -0.13 1.85 -2.25
C GLY A 159 0.92 2.93 -2.45
N ALA A 160 0.79 3.70 -3.52
CA ALA A 160 1.75 4.75 -3.81
C ALA A 160 1.61 5.94 -2.82
N LEU A 161 0.38 6.27 -2.42
CA LEU A 161 0.13 7.35 -1.46
C LEU A 161 0.69 7.04 -0.07
N LEU A 162 0.46 5.83 0.45
CA LEU A 162 1.04 5.38 1.72
C LEU A 162 2.57 5.41 1.67
N ALA A 163 3.15 4.96 0.56
CA ALA A 163 4.59 5.01 0.35
C ALA A 163 5.13 6.44 0.34
N MET A 164 4.45 7.36 -0.35
CA MET A 164 4.82 8.78 -0.38
C MET A 164 4.77 9.42 1.01
N ASN A 165 3.70 9.16 1.75
CA ASN A 165 3.55 9.69 3.10
C ASN A 165 4.62 9.13 4.06
N ALA A 166 4.94 7.84 3.96
CA ALA A 166 6.01 7.22 4.74
C ALA A 166 7.39 7.83 4.43
N VAL A 167 7.69 8.08 3.16
CA VAL A 167 8.94 8.73 2.74
C VAL A 167 9.03 10.17 3.25
N PHE A 168 7.95 10.93 3.15
CA PHE A 168 7.93 12.31 3.65
C PHE A 168 8.09 12.34 5.17
N LYS A 169 7.45 11.41 5.88
CA LYS A 169 7.65 11.29 7.33
C LYS A 169 9.09 10.89 7.69
N ALA A 170 9.71 10.02 6.90
CA ALA A 170 11.13 9.69 7.06
C ALA A 170 12.04 10.90 6.82
N GLU A 171 11.75 11.74 5.82
CA GLU A 171 12.47 13.00 5.58
C GLU A 171 12.37 13.95 6.78
N GLU A 172 11.19 14.13 7.36
CA GLU A 172 11.01 14.94 8.56
C GLU A 172 11.90 14.43 9.71
N VAL A 173 11.90 13.11 9.94
CA VAL A 173 12.72 12.47 10.98
C VAL A 173 14.21 12.68 10.71
N VAL A 174 14.66 12.42 9.47
CA VAL A 174 16.05 12.61 9.04
C VAL A 174 16.48 14.06 9.25
N ARG A 175 15.65 15.02 8.85
CA ARG A 175 15.94 16.45 9.03
C ARG A 175 16.10 16.83 10.50
N GLU A 176 15.24 16.33 11.38
CA GLU A 176 15.35 16.58 12.82
C GLU A 176 16.57 15.89 13.44
N MET A 177 16.95 14.70 12.95
CA MET A 177 18.18 14.03 13.37
C MET A 177 19.42 14.83 12.95
N LEU A 178 19.48 15.29 11.71
CA LEU A 178 20.59 16.09 11.18
C LEU A 178 20.80 17.39 11.97
N LYS A 179 19.72 18.07 12.39
CA LYS A 179 19.79 19.28 13.24
C LYS A 179 20.42 19.03 14.61
N LYS A 180 20.29 17.82 15.14
CA LYS A 180 20.76 17.44 16.48
C LYS A 180 22.18 16.84 16.47
N ARG A 181 22.78 16.64 15.29
CA ARG A 181 24.10 16.03 15.18
C ARG A 181 25.19 16.97 15.71
N ALA A 182 26.20 16.35 16.32
CA ALA A 182 27.39 17.05 16.73
C ALA A 182 28.21 17.48 15.49
N PRO A 183 28.99 18.58 15.57
CA PRO A 183 29.78 19.09 14.44
C PRO A 183 30.70 18.04 13.80
N GLU A 184 31.25 17.12 14.59
CA GLU A 184 32.11 16.01 14.15
C GLU A 184 31.39 14.97 13.28
N ASP A 185 30.06 14.94 13.31
CA ASP A 185 29.21 14.01 12.55
C ASP A 185 28.47 14.71 11.40
N ALA A 186 28.79 15.97 11.11
CA ALA A 186 28.10 16.79 10.09
C ALA A 186 28.18 16.18 8.68
N ASP A 187 29.30 15.53 8.35
CA ASP A 187 29.54 14.91 7.04
C ASP A 187 29.03 13.46 6.96
N LYS A 188 28.58 12.86 8.07
CA LYS A 188 28.02 11.51 8.04
C LYS A 188 26.67 11.53 7.34
N LYS A 189 26.36 10.51 6.56
CA LYS A 189 25.01 10.34 6.00
C LYS A 189 24.07 9.71 7.02
N CYS A 190 22.78 10.05 6.94
CA CYS A 190 21.69 9.29 7.54
C CYS A 190 21.46 8.02 6.72
N LYS A 191 21.07 6.93 7.38
CA LYS A 191 20.85 5.64 6.73
C LYS A 191 19.38 5.27 6.84
N LEU A 192 18.74 5.13 5.68
CA LEU A 192 17.34 4.74 5.54
C LEU A 192 17.26 3.30 5.04
N LEU A 193 16.61 2.43 5.82
CA LEU A 193 16.30 1.07 5.42
C LEU A 193 14.82 0.96 5.02
N ILE A 194 14.55 0.56 3.78
CA ILE A 194 13.19 0.25 3.32
C ILE A 194 13.03 -1.27 3.31
N VAL A 195 12.11 -1.78 4.13
CA VAL A 195 11.87 -3.22 4.28
C VAL A 195 10.68 -3.66 3.45
N GLY A 196 10.89 -4.77 2.74
CA GLY A 196 9.91 -5.40 1.86
C GLY A 196 10.23 -5.12 0.39
N THR A 197 9.63 -5.91 -0.50
CA THR A 197 9.80 -5.79 -1.96
C THR A 197 8.52 -6.03 -2.74
N GLY A 198 7.39 -5.96 -2.04
CA GLY A 198 6.09 -5.81 -2.70
C GLY A 198 5.94 -4.42 -3.31
N GLY A 199 4.82 -4.18 -3.99
CA GLY A 199 4.60 -2.92 -4.68
C GLY A 199 4.69 -1.65 -3.81
N LEU A 200 4.40 -1.73 -2.50
CA LEU A 200 4.59 -0.61 -1.56
C LEU A 200 6.05 -0.17 -1.46
N ALA A 201 6.96 -1.12 -1.20
CA ALA A 201 8.38 -0.82 -1.06
C ALA A 201 8.97 -0.34 -2.40
N LEU A 202 8.53 -0.92 -3.52
CA LEU A 202 8.97 -0.48 -4.85
C LEU A 202 8.54 0.96 -5.17
N TRP A 203 7.34 1.38 -4.72
CA TRP A 203 6.93 2.77 -4.75
C TRP A 203 7.81 3.62 -3.83
N ALA A 204 8.01 3.20 -2.58
CA ALA A 204 8.76 3.97 -1.59
C ALA A 204 10.20 4.24 -2.04
N VAL A 205 10.90 3.27 -2.62
CA VAL A 205 12.28 3.47 -3.09
C VAL A 205 12.34 4.46 -4.26
N ARG A 206 11.39 4.37 -5.20
CA ARG A 206 11.31 5.29 -6.35
C ARG A 206 10.97 6.72 -5.90
N ILE A 207 10.00 6.86 -5.00
CA ILE A 207 9.60 8.14 -4.42
C ILE A 207 10.74 8.74 -3.59
N ALA A 208 11.38 7.95 -2.71
CA ALA A 208 12.51 8.39 -1.90
C ALA A 208 13.67 8.87 -2.77
N SER A 209 14.08 8.08 -3.77
CA SER A 209 15.17 8.44 -4.67
C SER A 209 14.89 9.75 -5.41
N HIS A 210 13.68 9.91 -5.95
CA HIS A 210 13.28 11.15 -6.61
C HIS A 210 13.22 12.34 -5.64
N HIS A 211 12.62 12.15 -4.46
CA HIS A 211 12.41 13.20 -3.47
C HIS A 211 13.74 13.73 -2.90
N TYR A 212 14.65 12.83 -2.50
CA TYR A 212 15.95 13.23 -1.96
C TYR A 212 16.86 13.84 -3.03
N ALA A 213 16.80 13.38 -4.28
CA ALA A 213 17.52 14.02 -5.39
C ALA A 213 17.00 15.44 -5.66
N THR A 214 15.67 15.63 -5.68
CA THR A 214 15.06 16.94 -5.97
C THR A 214 15.27 17.96 -4.85
N THR A 215 15.32 17.51 -3.60
CA THR A 215 15.60 18.36 -2.43
C THR A 215 17.09 18.58 -2.18
N GLY A 216 17.98 17.87 -2.89
CA GLY A 216 19.43 17.91 -2.67
C GLY A 216 19.89 17.22 -1.38
N ALA A 217 19.00 16.45 -0.74
CA ALA A 217 19.26 15.70 0.48
C ALA A 217 19.87 14.31 0.21
N ASP A 218 19.96 13.89 -1.06
CA ASP A 218 20.67 12.69 -1.54
C ASP A 218 22.12 12.61 -1.04
N LYS A 219 22.78 13.77 -0.87
CA LYS A 219 24.14 13.85 -0.31
C LYS A 219 24.22 13.48 1.17
N HIS A 220 23.10 13.52 1.87
CA HIS A 220 23.01 13.31 3.32
C HIS A 220 22.29 12.01 3.67
N ILE A 221 21.89 11.19 2.70
CA ILE A 221 21.18 9.95 2.95
C ILE A 221 21.72 8.80 2.11
N ASP A 222 21.85 7.63 2.73
CA ASP A 222 22.08 6.36 2.05
C ASP A 222 20.83 5.49 2.19
N ILE A 223 20.32 5.00 1.05
CA ILE A 223 19.12 4.18 1.01
C ILE A 223 19.54 2.72 0.83
N THR A 224 19.03 1.84 1.70
CA THR A 224 19.17 0.40 1.59
C THR A 224 17.79 -0.26 1.52
N VAL A 225 17.64 -1.28 0.68
CA VAL A 225 16.39 -2.06 0.55
C VAL A 225 16.61 -3.46 1.08
N ALA A 226 15.80 -3.87 2.05
CA ALA A 226 15.75 -5.23 2.54
C ALA A 226 14.69 -6.04 1.78
N SER A 227 15.13 -6.96 0.92
CA SER A 227 14.26 -7.81 0.14
C SER A 227 14.06 -9.19 0.75
N LEU A 228 12.81 -9.62 0.85
CA LEU A 228 12.45 -10.98 1.24
C LEU A 228 12.66 -12.01 0.10
N ARG A 229 12.81 -11.55 -1.15
CA ARG A 229 12.83 -12.40 -2.35
C ARG A 229 13.85 -11.94 -3.39
N ASP A 230 14.31 -12.85 -4.22
CA ASP A 230 15.30 -12.58 -5.28
C ASP A 230 14.81 -11.55 -6.31
N GLU A 231 13.51 -11.54 -6.61
CA GLU A 231 12.92 -10.57 -7.56
C GLU A 231 13.08 -9.12 -7.10
N GLY A 232 13.00 -8.90 -5.79
CA GLY A 232 13.21 -7.59 -5.21
C GLY A 232 14.64 -7.06 -5.36
N PHE A 233 15.64 -7.93 -5.58
CA PHE A 233 16.99 -7.50 -5.92
C PHE A 233 17.03 -6.88 -7.30
N ARG A 234 16.48 -7.57 -8.31
CA ARG A 234 16.52 -7.10 -9.70
C ARG A 234 15.87 -5.73 -9.86
N LEU A 235 14.73 -5.52 -9.18
CA LEU A 235 13.99 -4.27 -9.27
C LEU A 235 14.60 -3.12 -8.46
N ALA A 236 15.31 -3.44 -7.37
CA ALA A 236 16.05 -2.42 -6.63
C ALA A 236 17.38 -2.07 -7.32
N THR A 237 18.00 -2.99 -8.09
CA THR A 237 19.20 -2.70 -8.88
C THR A 237 18.95 -1.76 -10.06
N GLU A 238 17.70 -1.60 -10.49
CA GLU A 238 17.33 -0.59 -11.50
C GLU A 238 17.47 0.85 -10.98
N ILE A 239 17.55 1.03 -9.66
CA ILE A 239 17.61 2.34 -9.02
C ILE A 239 19.06 2.61 -8.62
N GLU A 240 19.64 3.65 -9.23
CA GLU A 240 21.00 4.07 -8.90
C GLU A 240 21.10 4.54 -7.44
N ASN A 241 22.26 4.32 -6.82
CA ASN A 241 22.58 4.76 -5.45
C ASN A 241 21.72 4.11 -4.34
N VAL A 242 21.22 2.89 -4.58
CA VAL A 242 20.51 2.10 -3.57
C VAL A 242 21.27 0.80 -3.30
N SER A 243 21.57 0.55 -2.02
CA SER A 243 22.11 -0.73 -1.55
C SER A 243 20.99 -1.75 -1.33
N ILE A 244 21.30 -3.05 -1.41
CA ILE A 244 20.29 -4.11 -1.27
C ILE A 244 20.80 -5.21 -0.36
N VAL A 245 19.93 -5.70 0.54
CA VAL A 245 20.21 -6.83 1.44
C VAL A 245 19.10 -7.87 1.41
N GLN A 246 19.46 -9.15 1.54
CA GLN A 246 18.47 -10.23 1.58
C GLN A 246 18.02 -10.53 2.99
N TRP A 247 16.71 -10.47 3.20
CA TRP A 247 16.02 -10.96 4.38
C TRP A 247 15.39 -12.32 4.08
N ASN A 248 16.26 -13.32 3.88
CA ASN A 248 15.81 -14.70 3.70
C ASN A 248 15.34 -15.24 5.05
N GLU A 249 14.02 -15.43 5.18
CA GLU A 249 13.38 -15.88 6.42
C GLU A 249 13.80 -17.28 6.89
N CYS A 250 14.50 -18.06 6.05
CA CYS A 250 15.11 -19.34 6.41
C CYS A 250 16.44 -19.20 7.15
N LEU A 251 17.03 -18.00 7.19
CA LEU A 251 18.29 -17.73 7.90
C LEU A 251 18.04 -17.35 9.36
N TYR A 252 19.09 -17.46 10.17
CA TYR A 252 19.06 -17.12 11.59
C TYR A 252 19.06 -15.60 11.80
N GLU A 253 18.29 -15.10 12.78
CA GLU A 253 18.06 -13.66 12.98
C GLU A 253 19.34 -12.84 13.16
N PRO A 254 20.29 -13.21 14.04
CA PRO A 254 21.59 -12.54 14.13
C PRO A 254 22.34 -12.38 12.80
N GLN A 255 22.30 -13.39 11.92
CA GLN A 255 22.98 -13.30 10.62
C GLN A 255 22.30 -12.29 9.70
N LEU A 256 20.97 -12.21 9.72
CA LEU A 256 20.22 -11.22 8.94
C LEU A 256 20.51 -9.80 9.44
N ILE A 257 20.57 -9.60 10.76
CA ILE A 257 20.92 -8.32 11.40
C ILE A 257 22.35 -7.92 11.05
N GLU A 258 23.31 -8.84 11.19
CA GLU A 258 24.73 -8.60 10.88
C GLU A 258 24.92 -8.21 9.42
N ARG A 259 24.36 -9.00 8.48
CA ARG A 259 24.43 -8.69 7.03
C ARG A 259 23.79 -7.35 6.68
N THR A 260 22.66 -7.02 7.33
CA THR A 260 22.01 -5.72 7.12
C THR A 260 22.91 -4.59 7.58
N LYS A 261 23.53 -4.72 8.76
CA LYS A 261 24.49 -3.72 9.26
C LYS A 261 25.72 -3.62 8.37
N ASP A 262 26.24 -4.73 7.87
CA ASP A 262 27.40 -4.74 6.97
C ASP A 262 27.11 -3.98 5.66
N VAL A 263 26.00 -4.30 4.98
CA VAL A 263 25.57 -3.60 3.75
C VAL A 263 25.29 -2.11 3.99
N CYS A 264 24.72 -1.76 5.15
CA CYS A 264 24.48 -0.37 5.53
C CYS A 264 25.74 0.34 6.07
N GLY A 265 26.89 -0.32 6.16
CA GLY A 265 28.10 0.23 6.79
C GLY A 265 27.93 0.61 8.26
N GLY A 266 27.06 -0.08 9.00
CA GLY A 266 26.71 0.11 10.41
C GLY A 266 25.21 0.01 10.69
N THR A 267 24.78 0.45 11.88
CA THR A 267 23.36 0.60 12.21
C THR A 267 22.68 1.68 11.36
N VAL A 268 21.36 1.58 11.21
CA VAL A 268 20.55 2.53 10.42
C VAL A 268 19.85 3.55 11.32
N ASP A 269 19.49 4.72 10.77
CA ASP A 269 18.82 5.80 11.52
C ASP A 269 17.30 5.68 11.44
N VAL A 270 16.80 5.35 10.24
CA VAL A 270 15.35 5.25 9.96
C VAL A 270 15.07 3.94 9.24
N VAL A 271 13.98 3.27 9.62
CA VAL A 271 13.43 2.11 8.92
C VAL A 271 12.01 2.42 8.46
N ILE A 272 11.66 2.10 7.21
CA ILE A 272 10.27 2.02 6.74
C ILE A 272 9.94 0.54 6.56
N ASP A 273 9.07 -0.01 7.41
CA ASP A 273 8.75 -1.43 7.43
C ASP A 273 7.33 -1.68 6.91
N PHE A 274 7.22 -2.10 5.64
CA PHE A 274 5.93 -2.44 5.02
C PHE A 274 5.57 -3.90 5.23
N GLY A 275 4.27 -4.19 5.42
CA GLY A 275 3.81 -5.56 5.67
C GLY A 275 4.37 -6.12 6.98
N THR A 276 4.52 -5.26 7.98
CA THR A 276 5.26 -5.52 9.21
C THR A 276 4.72 -6.74 9.94
N THR A 277 5.63 -7.59 10.40
CA THR A 277 5.36 -8.69 11.32
C THR A 277 6.13 -8.47 12.62
N SER A 278 5.78 -9.21 13.68
CA SER A 278 6.58 -9.17 14.91
C SER A 278 8.04 -9.58 14.67
N ARG A 279 8.30 -10.48 13.71
CA ARG A 279 9.65 -10.93 13.38
C ARG A 279 10.42 -9.86 12.61
N SER A 280 9.81 -9.25 11.58
CA SER A 280 10.44 -8.17 10.81
C SER A 280 10.70 -6.94 11.67
N LEU A 281 9.73 -6.52 12.49
CA LEU A 281 9.88 -5.37 13.38
C LEU A 281 11.01 -5.58 14.40
N HIS A 282 11.10 -6.79 14.98
CA HIS A 282 12.22 -7.12 15.87
C HIS A 282 13.56 -6.96 15.15
N ARG A 283 13.69 -7.50 13.93
CA ARG A 283 14.90 -7.36 13.11
C ARG A 283 15.20 -5.89 12.78
N SER A 284 14.20 -5.13 12.37
CA SER A 284 14.27 -3.68 12.08
C SER A 284 14.82 -2.91 13.30
N MET A 285 14.25 -3.13 14.49
CA MET A 285 14.68 -2.50 15.75
C MET A 285 16.13 -2.82 16.12
N HIS A 286 16.60 -4.05 15.85
CA HIS A 286 18.00 -4.43 16.08
C HIS A 286 18.97 -3.89 15.03
N CYS A 287 18.48 -3.47 13.86
CA CYS A 287 19.27 -2.78 12.84
C CYS A 287 19.39 -1.28 13.12
N LEU A 288 18.41 -0.69 13.82
CA LEU A 288 18.41 0.72 14.22
C LEU A 288 19.55 1.04 15.19
N ASN A 289 20.02 2.29 15.10
CA ASN A 289 20.88 2.88 16.11
C ASN A 289 20.08 3.27 17.37
N LYS A 290 20.78 3.73 18.40
CA LYS A 290 20.18 4.35 19.58
C LYS A 290 19.58 5.70 19.17
N GLY A 291 18.31 5.95 19.47
CA GLY A 291 17.60 7.14 18.98
C GLY A 291 16.92 6.96 17.62
N GLY A 292 17.09 5.80 16.98
CA GLY A 292 16.55 5.53 15.66
C GLY A 292 15.03 5.36 15.64
N VAL A 293 14.44 5.47 14.45
CA VAL A 293 12.99 5.46 14.26
C VAL A 293 12.57 4.40 13.25
N VAL A 294 11.54 3.62 13.57
CA VAL A 294 10.87 2.74 12.60
C VAL A 294 9.46 3.23 12.31
N LEU A 295 9.14 3.37 11.03
CA LEU A 295 7.83 3.72 10.50
C LEU A 295 7.10 2.45 10.09
N ILE A 296 5.89 2.24 10.62
CA ILE A 296 5.03 1.09 10.32
C ILE A 296 3.62 1.57 9.96
N SER A 297 2.84 0.77 9.24
CA SER A 297 1.45 1.14 8.92
C SER A 297 0.58 1.17 10.18
N ASP A 298 -0.38 2.09 10.21
CA ASP A 298 -1.38 2.19 11.29
C ASP A 298 -2.13 0.87 11.55
N GLU A 299 -2.45 0.11 10.49
CA GLU A 299 -3.15 -1.19 10.55
C GLU A 299 -2.51 -2.21 11.49
N VAL A 300 -1.20 -2.12 11.72
CA VAL A 300 -0.46 -3.07 12.58
C VAL A 300 0.10 -2.40 13.84
N ALA A 301 0.07 -1.07 13.91
CA ALA A 301 0.69 -0.30 14.98
C ALA A 301 0.06 -0.59 16.34
N GLU A 302 -1.28 -0.59 16.43
CA GLU A 302 -1.99 -0.84 17.69
C GLU A 302 -1.62 -2.18 18.32
N LYS A 303 -1.39 -3.21 17.50
CA LYS A 303 -1.03 -4.56 17.95
C LYS A 303 0.45 -4.70 18.30
N LEU A 304 1.33 -4.03 17.55
CA LEU A 304 2.78 -4.23 17.66
C LEU A 304 3.43 -3.27 18.66
N MET A 305 3.03 -1.99 18.71
CA MET A 305 3.66 -1.00 19.60
C MET A 305 3.68 -1.44 21.08
N PRO A 306 2.59 -1.98 21.67
CA PRO A 306 2.62 -2.44 23.06
C PRO A 306 3.66 -3.55 23.30
N LYS A 307 3.83 -4.47 22.33
CA LYS A 307 4.77 -5.60 22.41
C LYS A 307 6.22 -5.16 22.39
N PHE A 308 6.53 -4.06 21.70
CA PHE A 308 7.88 -3.54 21.54
C PHE A 308 8.22 -2.38 22.47
N SER A 309 7.26 -1.89 23.28
CA SER A 309 7.43 -0.78 24.23
C SER A 309 8.68 -0.90 25.10
N ARG A 310 8.94 -2.08 25.70
CA ARG A 310 10.13 -2.32 26.53
C ARG A 310 11.42 -2.16 25.72
N LEU A 311 11.44 -2.67 24.50
CA LEU A 311 12.60 -2.61 23.60
C LEU A 311 12.85 -1.16 23.15
N SER A 312 11.79 -0.44 22.79
CA SER A 312 11.85 0.99 22.44
C SER A 312 12.47 1.83 23.56
N VAL A 313 12.09 1.59 24.82
CA VAL A 313 12.68 2.30 25.97
C VAL A 313 14.15 1.92 26.18
N GLU A 314 14.48 0.63 26.11
CA GLU A 314 15.83 0.11 26.32
C GLU A 314 16.84 0.70 25.31
N TYR A 315 16.46 0.77 24.03
CA TYR A 315 17.31 1.28 22.96
C TYR A 315 17.07 2.75 22.61
N GLN A 316 16.17 3.43 23.33
CA GLN A 316 15.73 4.81 23.05
C GLN A 316 15.27 4.99 21.59
N GLN A 317 14.53 4.01 21.07
CA GLN A 317 14.02 3.99 19.70
C GLN A 317 12.54 4.34 19.67
N GLU A 318 12.07 4.90 18.56
CA GLU A 318 10.67 5.27 18.37
C GLU A 318 10.01 4.41 17.28
N ILE A 319 8.75 4.05 17.51
CA ILE A 319 7.88 3.40 16.51
C ILE A 319 6.78 4.40 16.16
N ILE A 320 6.71 4.80 14.90
CA ILE A 320 5.72 5.77 14.41
C ILE A 320 4.73 5.05 13.47
N ALA A 321 3.45 5.20 13.77
CA ALA A 321 2.37 4.75 12.89
C ALA A 321 2.16 5.72 11.72
N ILE A 322 2.09 5.18 10.51
CA ILE A 322 1.87 5.92 9.26
C ILE A 322 0.49 5.61 8.72
N ASN A 323 -0.28 6.66 8.45
CA ASN A 323 -1.57 6.59 7.78
C ASN A 323 -1.41 6.71 6.26
N ASN A 324 -2.51 6.55 5.52
CA ASN A 324 -2.51 6.48 4.06
C ASN A 324 -2.00 7.74 3.34
N GLY A 325 -1.95 8.92 3.99
CA GLY A 325 -1.63 10.21 3.36
C GLY A 325 -2.87 11.04 3.01
N SER A 326 -2.69 12.27 2.51
CA SER A 326 -3.78 13.21 2.21
C SER A 326 -4.22 13.25 0.75
N VAL A 327 -5.39 13.83 0.47
CA VAL A 327 -5.88 14.05 -0.90
C VAL A 327 -4.94 14.97 -1.70
N GLU A 328 -4.33 15.95 -1.04
CA GLU A 328 -3.36 16.87 -1.64
C GLU A 328 -2.09 16.15 -2.06
N GLN A 329 -1.56 15.26 -1.21
CA GLN A 329 -0.45 14.37 -1.57
C GLN A 329 -0.81 13.48 -2.76
N LEU A 330 -2.05 12.98 -2.83
CA LEU A 330 -2.51 12.18 -3.97
C LEU A 330 -2.54 12.99 -5.28
N LYS A 331 -2.99 14.24 -5.23
CA LYS A 331 -2.95 15.15 -6.39
C LYS A 331 -1.52 15.41 -6.85
N GLU A 332 -0.60 15.65 -5.92
CA GLU A 332 0.82 15.83 -6.21
C GLU A 332 1.42 14.57 -6.86
N LEU A 333 1.08 13.39 -6.32
CA LEU A 333 1.53 12.10 -6.84
C LEU A 333 1.04 11.83 -8.26
N VAL A 334 -0.22 12.15 -8.55
CA VAL A 334 -0.79 12.08 -9.91
C VAL A 334 0.06 12.91 -10.88
N HIS A 335 0.43 14.13 -10.51
CA HIS A 335 1.27 14.98 -11.36
C HIS A 335 2.68 14.43 -11.51
N MET A 336 3.31 13.96 -10.44
CA MET A 336 4.66 13.38 -10.52
C MET A 336 4.74 12.17 -11.45
N VAL A 337 3.73 11.28 -11.41
CA VAL A 337 3.69 10.10 -12.29
C VAL A 337 3.29 10.48 -13.72
N ALA A 338 2.33 11.39 -13.89
CA ALA A 338 1.93 11.88 -15.22
C ALA A 338 3.07 12.60 -15.96
N ASP A 339 3.88 13.37 -15.23
CA ASP A 339 5.06 14.06 -15.74
C ASP A 339 6.27 13.12 -15.94
N LYS A 340 6.14 11.82 -15.63
CA LYS A 340 7.20 10.81 -15.67
C LYS A 340 8.40 11.12 -14.77
N LYS A 341 8.20 11.89 -13.70
CA LYS A 341 9.22 12.15 -12.67
C LYS A 341 9.45 10.93 -11.78
N ILE A 342 8.39 10.16 -11.57
CA ILE A 342 8.41 8.89 -10.84
C ILE A 342 7.80 7.84 -11.74
N GLU A 343 8.57 6.80 -12.07
CA GLU A 343 8.07 5.67 -12.84
C GLU A 343 7.24 4.74 -11.94
N PRO A 344 6.13 4.15 -12.44
CA PRO A 344 5.41 3.16 -11.68
C PRO A 344 6.20 1.85 -11.53
N PRO A 345 5.99 1.09 -10.45
CA PRO A 345 6.57 -0.24 -10.34
C PRO A 345 6.00 -1.18 -11.41
N PRO A 346 6.66 -2.33 -11.66
CA PRO A 346 6.13 -3.35 -12.56
C PRO A 346 4.70 -3.73 -12.20
N HIS A 347 3.86 -3.84 -13.21
CA HIS A 347 2.46 -4.16 -13.03
C HIS A 347 1.92 -4.95 -14.22
N SER A 348 0.86 -5.71 -13.96
CA SER A 348 0.15 -6.51 -14.97
C SER A 348 -1.34 -6.20 -14.89
N VAL A 349 -1.95 -6.03 -16.06
CA VAL A 349 -3.37 -5.76 -16.21
C VAL A 349 -4.06 -7.02 -16.72
N PHE A 350 -5.08 -7.46 -16.00
CA PHE A 350 -5.85 -8.66 -16.31
C PHE A 350 -7.33 -8.29 -16.51
N PRO A 351 -8.05 -8.94 -17.43
CA PRO A 351 -9.50 -8.82 -17.51
C PRO A 351 -10.16 -9.25 -16.19
N CYS A 352 -11.27 -8.61 -15.80
CA CYS A 352 -11.96 -8.92 -14.54
C CYS A 352 -12.50 -10.36 -14.49
N GLU A 353 -12.72 -10.99 -15.64
CA GLU A 353 -13.07 -12.42 -15.78
C GLU A 353 -11.99 -13.34 -15.20
N GLN A 354 -10.73 -12.90 -15.19
CA GLN A 354 -9.61 -13.66 -14.67
C GLN A 354 -9.38 -13.43 -13.17
N ALA A 355 -10.28 -12.72 -12.47
CA ALA A 355 -10.09 -12.40 -11.05
C ALA A 355 -9.78 -13.62 -10.18
N ALA A 356 -10.42 -14.77 -10.43
CA ALA A 356 -10.15 -16.00 -9.68
C ALA A 356 -8.68 -16.45 -9.79
N GLU A 357 -8.14 -16.47 -11.01
CA GLU A 357 -6.75 -16.82 -11.29
C GLU A 357 -5.78 -15.77 -10.72
N VAL A 358 -6.10 -14.49 -10.89
CA VAL A 358 -5.27 -13.38 -10.39
C VAL A 358 -5.17 -13.42 -8.87
N ILE A 359 -6.28 -13.61 -8.15
CA ILE A 359 -6.26 -13.73 -6.69
C ILE A 359 -5.50 -14.97 -6.25
N GLN A 360 -5.67 -16.12 -6.92
CA GLN A 360 -4.87 -17.31 -6.63
C GLN A 360 -3.36 -17.03 -6.76
N LYS A 361 -2.94 -16.40 -7.86
CA LYS A 361 -1.55 -16.01 -8.10
C LYS A 361 -1.03 -14.98 -7.09
N LEU A 362 -1.88 -14.06 -6.63
CA LEU A 362 -1.51 -13.14 -5.55
C LEU A 362 -1.32 -13.87 -4.22
N CYS A 363 -2.18 -14.86 -3.93
CA CYS A 363 -2.11 -15.67 -2.73
C CYS A 363 -0.84 -16.53 -2.68
N SER A 364 -0.42 -17.09 -3.82
CA SER A 364 0.88 -17.79 -3.97
C SER A 364 2.05 -16.86 -4.25
N SER A 365 1.78 -15.55 -4.42
CA SER A 365 2.77 -14.51 -4.73
C SER A 365 3.58 -14.82 -6.00
N GLU A 366 2.90 -15.23 -7.07
CA GLU A 366 3.44 -15.53 -8.40
C GLU A 366 3.40 -14.33 -9.35
N ILE A 367 2.68 -13.25 -8.99
CA ILE A 367 2.65 -12.03 -9.79
C ILE A 367 3.78 -11.10 -9.32
N PRO A 368 4.77 -10.79 -10.18
CA PRO A 368 5.78 -9.79 -9.86
C PRO A 368 5.13 -8.39 -9.89
N GLY A 369 5.42 -7.59 -8.87
CA GLY A 369 4.91 -6.21 -8.79
C GLY A 369 3.42 -6.12 -8.42
N ARG A 370 2.63 -5.38 -9.21
CA ARG A 370 1.20 -5.10 -8.95
C ARG A 370 0.28 -5.80 -9.94
N ALA A 371 -0.85 -6.32 -9.45
CA ALA A 371 -1.94 -6.81 -10.31
C ALA A 371 -3.06 -5.76 -10.37
N ILE A 372 -3.64 -5.59 -11.56
CA ILE A 372 -4.77 -4.69 -11.81
C ILE A 372 -5.85 -5.47 -12.56
N LEU A 373 -7.09 -5.38 -12.11
CA LEU A 373 -8.25 -5.91 -12.82
C LEU A 373 -8.89 -4.81 -13.68
N ARG A 374 -9.11 -5.09 -14.96
CA ARG A 374 -9.79 -4.21 -15.92
C ARG A 374 -11.25 -4.64 -16.07
N PHE A 375 -12.16 -3.71 -15.87
CA PHE A 375 -13.61 -3.91 -15.98
C PHE A 375 -14.19 -3.36 -17.28
N HIS A 376 -13.57 -2.31 -17.84
CA HIS A 376 -14.01 -1.69 -19.08
C HIS A 376 -12.83 -1.32 -19.98
N ASP A 377 -13.07 -1.33 -21.30
CA ASP A 377 -12.13 -0.89 -22.32
C ASP A 377 -12.35 0.61 -22.61
N ILE A 378 -11.93 1.43 -21.65
CA ILE A 378 -11.85 2.89 -21.77
C ILE A 378 -10.38 3.26 -21.54
N GLU A 379 -9.82 4.12 -22.39
CA GLU A 379 -8.41 4.55 -22.30
C GLU A 379 -8.20 5.76 -21.38
#